data_AF-A0A349Q363-F1
#
_entry.id   AF-A0A349Q363-F1
#
_cell.length_a   1.000
_cell.length_b   1.000
_cell.length_c   1.000
_cell.angle_alpha   90.00
_cell.angle_beta   90.00
_cell.angle_gamma   90.00
#
_symmetry.space_group_name_H-M   'P 1'
#
loop_
_entity.id
_entity.type
_entity.pdbx_description
1 polymer ?
#
loop_
_entity_poly.entity_id
_entity_poly.type
_entity_poly.pdbx_seq_one_letter_code
_entity_poly.pdbx_strand_id
1 'polypeptide(L)'
;MKLQLHCNKLFVIALFGFALNGNAQITLSNTYENTVSQNIGDFQGINFREGGFSSLQYIPNTGGTEFWTVTDRGVNIDAANANTTATPSVQYPTCVPTYDKIYAFPTYAPKIMRLKIVGNEVQILQMITIKRPDGNTATGLINPTGFGSTATEVASTNVVTDCANFDANTAPKDIWGIDSEGIDVDANGNFWICEEGGPTIWKVSPDGIVLKRYTPYALTQTEDVAINACFAFRRNNRGFEGITIAPNGKIYAIIQSPMYYKNVGGVPASGTLGNSRIHRILEIDPNTNTQKMYAYVNDGAIGSGSDIRPRDLKIGDIKAINNTTFLVVEQGFRGTQNIKRLYKIDITGATEVMSGIVYNNKTLEELDTPANLTANSITPVTKTLQFDIHANGWPTTIEKSEGIAIIDANTIVLCSDNDYGQYSPTENGIPTPNNQNSTLLKFSLAGSDALQNYIPNNNVVLSNATFSNQKKGLKVYPNPFTTEIAIENLTENNSNYTITNTLGQMIENGEIKNQKLNLEHLQSGIYILNTNQQSIKIVKK
;
A
#
# COMPACT_ATOMS: atom_id res chain seq x y z
N MET A 1 -65.51 10.24 65.76
CA MET A 1 -64.17 9.63 65.91
C MET A 1 -63.81 9.00 64.57
N LYS A 2 -63.12 9.72 63.68
CA LYS A 2 -62.69 9.25 62.36
C LYS A 2 -61.19 9.51 62.21
N LEU A 3 -60.49 8.43 61.88
CA LEU A 3 -59.04 8.27 61.74
C LEU A 3 -58.40 9.31 60.80
N GLN A 4 -57.30 9.92 61.25
CA GLN A 4 -56.28 10.50 60.38
C GLN A 4 -55.38 9.37 59.86
N LEU A 5 -55.30 9.20 58.54
CA LEU A 5 -54.19 8.50 57.89
C LEU A 5 -53.25 9.55 57.26
N HIS A 6 -52.02 9.61 57.78
CA HIS A 6 -50.92 10.36 57.18
C HIS A 6 -50.38 9.58 55.98
N CYS A 7 -50.46 10.19 54.80
CA CYS A 7 -49.87 9.66 53.57
C CYS A 7 -48.44 10.23 53.43
N ASN A 8 -47.42 9.44 53.75
CA ASN A 8 -46.03 9.77 53.47
C ASN A 8 -45.77 9.62 51.97
N LYS A 9 -45.58 10.74 51.26
CA LYS A 9 -45.08 10.75 49.89
C LYS A 9 -43.58 10.47 49.90
N LEU A 10 -43.21 9.26 49.53
CA LEU A 10 -41.85 8.86 49.23
C LEU A 10 -41.42 9.56 47.92
N PHE A 11 -40.51 10.53 47.99
CA PHE A 11 -39.87 11.12 46.81
C PHE A 11 -38.84 10.13 46.28
N VAL A 12 -39.19 9.38 45.23
CA VAL A 12 -38.21 8.63 44.44
C VAL A 12 -37.46 9.64 43.59
N ILE A 13 -36.23 9.98 43.99
CA ILE A 13 -35.29 10.69 43.12
C ILE A 13 -34.83 9.66 42.09
N ALA A 14 -35.48 9.66 40.93
CA ALA A 14 -34.95 8.99 39.75
C ALA A 14 -33.67 9.73 39.35
N LEU A 15 -32.50 9.18 39.69
CA LEU A 15 -31.26 9.54 39.01
C LEU A 15 -31.43 9.13 37.54
N PHE A 16 -31.87 10.08 36.71
CA PHE A 16 -31.58 10.02 35.29
C PHE A 16 -30.06 10.10 35.17
N GLY A 17 -29.43 8.94 34.96
CA GLY A 17 -28.09 8.89 34.43
C GLY A 17 -28.11 9.59 33.07
N PHE A 18 -27.68 10.84 33.05
CA PHE A 18 -27.32 11.48 31.80
C PHE A 18 -26.18 10.65 31.22
N ALA A 19 -26.48 9.90 30.16
CA ALA A 19 -25.45 9.45 29.25
C ALA A 19 -24.74 10.72 28.78
N LEU A 20 -23.49 10.90 29.23
CA LEU A 20 -22.59 11.87 28.65
C LEU A 20 -22.60 11.60 27.14
N ASN A 21 -23.14 12.53 26.36
CA ASN A 21 -22.98 12.53 24.91
C ASN A 21 -21.48 12.48 24.65
N GLY A 22 -20.97 11.31 24.26
CA GLY A 22 -19.59 11.15 23.85
C GLY A 22 -19.36 12.12 22.70
N ASN A 23 -18.37 13.02 22.88
CA ASN A 23 -17.79 13.76 21.76
C ASN A 23 -17.46 12.79 20.62
N ALA A 24 -17.44 13.29 19.38
CA ALA A 24 -17.05 12.51 18.22
C ALA A 24 -15.80 11.65 18.55
N GLN A 25 -15.97 10.32 18.52
CA GLN A 25 -14.90 9.37 18.87
C GLN A 25 -13.88 9.22 17.74
N ILE A 26 -14.22 9.74 16.55
CA ILE A 26 -13.39 9.80 15.36
C ILE A 26 -13.47 11.22 14.82
N THR A 27 -12.32 11.80 14.48
CA THR A 27 -12.27 13.19 13.98
C THR A 27 -11.18 13.31 12.92
N LEU A 28 -11.56 13.77 11.72
CA LEU A 28 -10.60 14.28 10.75
C LEU A 28 -9.91 15.50 11.35
N SER A 29 -8.64 15.33 11.68
CA SER A 29 -7.86 16.34 12.39
C SER A 29 -7.24 17.35 11.43
N ASN A 30 -6.74 16.89 10.28
CA ASN A 30 -6.24 17.77 9.22
C ASN A 30 -6.14 17.04 7.87
N THR A 31 -6.12 17.82 6.80
CA THR A 31 -5.85 17.38 5.42
C THR A 31 -4.57 18.05 4.93
N TYR A 32 -3.71 17.30 4.25
CA TYR A 32 -2.42 17.78 3.74
C TYR A 32 -2.31 17.43 2.26
N GLU A 33 -1.97 18.42 1.43
CA GLU A 33 -1.92 18.24 -0.02
C GLU A 33 -0.49 18.31 -0.56
N ASN A 34 -0.20 17.51 -1.59
CA ASN A 34 1.05 17.60 -2.32
C ASN A 34 0.94 18.66 -3.42
N THR A 35 1.09 19.93 -3.03
CA THR A 35 0.96 21.08 -3.93
C THR A 35 2.19 21.27 -4.83
N VAL A 36 3.32 20.68 -4.45
CA VAL A 36 4.59 20.79 -5.19
C VAL A 36 5.22 19.41 -5.33
N SER A 37 5.42 18.99 -6.57
CA SER A 37 6.13 17.78 -6.93
C SER A 37 6.91 17.92 -8.23
N GLN A 38 7.87 17.00 -8.44
CA GLN A 38 8.74 17.00 -9.61
C GLN A 38 7.93 16.75 -10.89
N ASN A 39 8.33 17.41 -11.97
CA ASN A 39 7.76 17.17 -13.30
C ASN A 39 8.15 15.78 -13.83
N ILE A 40 7.17 15.02 -14.30
CA ILE A 40 7.38 13.78 -15.06
C ILE A 40 7.63 14.13 -16.53
N GLY A 41 6.75 14.95 -17.11
CA GLY A 41 6.81 15.34 -18.51
C GLY A 41 5.48 15.85 -19.05
N ASP A 42 5.48 16.29 -20.30
CA ASP A 42 4.28 16.74 -21.00
C ASP A 42 3.74 15.65 -21.92
N PHE A 43 2.44 15.37 -21.84
CA PHE A 43 1.76 14.44 -22.74
C PHE A 43 0.39 14.99 -23.13
N GLN A 44 0.11 15.04 -24.43
CA GLN A 44 -1.11 15.62 -25.02
C GLN A 44 -1.48 17.01 -24.44
N GLY A 45 -0.48 17.85 -24.14
CA GLY A 45 -0.68 19.22 -23.65
C GLY A 45 -0.92 19.34 -22.13
N ILE A 46 -0.84 18.24 -21.37
CA ILE A 46 -0.91 18.24 -19.91
C ILE A 46 0.50 18.04 -19.34
N ASN A 47 0.87 18.88 -18.37
CA ASN A 47 2.11 18.76 -17.61
C ASN A 47 1.91 17.83 -16.40
N PHE A 48 2.44 16.61 -16.48
CA PHE A 48 2.30 15.59 -15.43
C PHE A 48 3.40 15.72 -14.38
N ARG A 49 3.04 15.49 -13.12
CA ARG A 49 3.95 15.55 -11.97
C ARG A 49 3.86 14.31 -11.11
N GLU A 50 4.89 14.07 -10.32
CA GLU A 50 4.91 12.97 -9.34
C GLU A 50 3.71 13.07 -8.39
N GLY A 51 3.12 11.92 -8.07
CA GLY A 51 1.89 11.77 -7.32
C GLY A 51 1.51 10.29 -7.25
N GLY A 52 0.21 9.99 -7.30
CA GLY A 52 -0.31 8.63 -7.34
C GLY A 52 0.04 7.81 -6.10
N PHE A 53 -0.16 8.37 -4.90
CA PHE A 53 0.20 7.70 -3.65
C PHE A 53 -0.75 6.52 -3.36
N SER A 54 -0.30 5.30 -3.59
CA SER A 54 -1.14 4.10 -3.44
C SER A 54 -1.18 3.54 -2.02
N SER A 55 -0.11 3.65 -1.22
CA SER A 55 -0.09 3.16 0.16
C SER A 55 0.74 4.04 1.09
N LEU A 56 0.60 3.86 2.41
CA LEU A 56 1.41 4.55 3.42
C LEU A 56 2.04 3.58 4.41
N GLN A 57 3.27 3.86 4.81
CA GLN A 57 3.92 3.26 5.96
C GLN A 57 4.52 4.34 6.84
N TYR A 58 4.06 4.44 8.09
CA TYR A 58 4.60 5.41 9.04
C TYR A 58 6.09 5.15 9.31
N ILE A 59 6.90 6.21 9.34
CA ILE A 59 8.30 6.16 9.73
C ILE A 59 8.39 6.45 11.24
N PRO A 60 8.74 5.46 12.08
CA PRO A 60 8.79 5.65 13.53
C PRO A 60 9.74 6.77 13.96
N ASN A 61 9.46 7.36 15.12
CA ASN A 61 10.27 8.44 15.72
C ASN A 61 10.32 9.75 14.92
N THR A 62 9.35 9.98 14.03
CA THR A 62 9.22 11.23 13.25
C THR A 62 8.08 12.13 13.74
N GLY A 63 7.58 11.86 14.96
CA GLY A 63 6.47 12.62 15.56
C GLY A 63 5.15 12.49 14.80
N GLY A 64 4.95 11.40 14.06
CA GLY A 64 3.74 11.20 13.26
C GLY A 64 3.65 12.09 12.02
N THR A 65 4.80 12.52 11.46
CA THR A 65 4.84 13.45 10.32
C THR A 65 5.46 12.88 9.05
N GLU A 66 6.12 11.72 9.09
CA GLU A 66 6.80 11.17 7.92
C GLU A 66 6.38 9.74 7.60
N PHE A 67 6.28 9.45 6.30
CA PHE A 67 5.73 8.22 5.76
C PHE A 67 6.55 7.76 4.56
N TRP A 68 6.67 6.45 4.38
CA TRP A 68 6.96 5.88 3.07
C TRP A 68 5.66 5.73 2.29
N THR A 69 5.72 5.94 0.99
CA THR A 69 4.66 5.62 0.03
C THR A 69 5.27 5.00 -1.22
N VAL A 70 4.43 4.43 -2.07
CA VAL A 70 4.78 4.03 -3.44
C VAL A 70 3.88 4.77 -4.41
N THR A 71 4.41 5.06 -5.60
CA THR A 71 3.58 5.52 -6.71
C THR A 71 2.86 4.35 -7.37
N ASP A 72 1.69 4.59 -7.95
CA ASP A 72 1.09 3.74 -9.00
C ASP A 72 2.10 3.56 -10.18
N ARG A 73 1.83 2.66 -11.14
CA ARG A 73 2.66 2.35 -12.32
C ARG A 73 3.17 3.57 -13.10
N GLY A 74 2.50 4.71 -13.00
CA GLY A 74 2.78 5.89 -13.81
C GLY A 74 1.52 6.38 -14.50
N VAL A 75 1.65 7.46 -15.27
CA VAL A 75 0.53 8.07 -15.98
C VAL A 75 -0.06 7.08 -16.99
N ASN A 76 -1.23 6.54 -16.65
CA ASN A 76 -1.99 5.61 -17.46
C ASN A 76 -3.39 6.17 -17.74
N ILE A 77 -3.74 6.32 -19.01
CA ILE A 77 -4.97 7.04 -19.44
C ILE A 77 -5.95 6.02 -20.00
N ASP A 78 -7.20 6.04 -19.52
CA ASP A 78 -8.26 5.15 -20.03
C ASP A 78 -8.52 5.37 -21.53
N ALA A 79 -8.55 4.26 -22.26
CA ALA A 79 -8.59 4.23 -23.72
C ALA A 79 -9.57 3.18 -24.29
N ALA A 80 -10.51 2.69 -23.49
CA ALA A 80 -11.45 1.62 -23.88
C ALA A 80 -12.35 1.96 -25.07
N ASN A 81 -12.67 3.24 -25.24
CA ASN A 81 -13.45 3.76 -26.34
C ASN A 81 -12.60 4.61 -27.28
N ALA A 82 -11.27 4.45 -27.30
CA ALA A 82 -10.39 5.17 -28.24
C ALA A 82 -10.65 4.81 -29.71
N ASN A 83 -11.45 3.78 -29.97
CA ASN A 83 -11.89 3.37 -31.30
C ASN A 83 -13.18 4.11 -31.74
N THR A 84 -13.07 5.13 -32.58
CA THR A 84 -14.24 5.83 -33.15
C THR A 84 -14.75 5.27 -34.48
N THR A 85 -14.52 3.99 -34.81
CA THR A 85 -15.11 3.34 -36.00
C THR A 85 -15.83 2.02 -35.71
N ALA A 86 -16.23 1.77 -34.46
CA ALA A 86 -17.02 0.61 -34.10
C ALA A 86 -18.52 0.82 -34.41
N THR A 87 -18.93 0.49 -35.64
CA THR A 87 -20.30 -0.01 -35.84
C THR A 87 -20.36 -1.41 -35.18
N PRO A 88 -21.39 -1.76 -34.38
CA PRO A 88 -21.44 -3.00 -33.58
C PRO A 88 -21.31 -4.34 -34.35
N SER A 89 -21.21 -4.31 -35.68
CA SER A 89 -21.14 -5.48 -36.56
C SER A 89 -19.77 -5.68 -37.24
N VAL A 90 -18.76 -4.84 -36.97
CA VAL A 90 -17.43 -4.99 -37.55
C VAL A 90 -16.45 -5.43 -36.48
N GLN A 91 -15.94 -6.66 -36.63
CA GLN A 91 -14.80 -7.20 -35.89
C GLN A 91 -13.68 -6.16 -35.82
N TYR A 92 -13.19 -5.87 -34.61
CA TYR A 92 -12.13 -4.88 -34.36
C TYR A 92 -11.02 -4.97 -35.41
N PRO A 93 -10.50 -3.85 -35.95
CA PRO A 93 -9.27 -3.91 -36.70
C PRO A 93 -8.20 -4.58 -35.81
N THR A 94 -7.43 -5.50 -36.38
CA THR A 94 -6.48 -6.40 -35.69
C THR A 94 -5.31 -5.68 -34.98
N CYS A 95 -5.33 -4.36 -34.96
CA CYS A 95 -4.31 -3.45 -34.43
C CYS A 95 -4.82 -2.65 -33.21
N VAL A 96 -5.95 -3.04 -32.60
CA VAL A 96 -6.47 -2.37 -31.40
C VAL A 96 -6.29 -3.31 -30.19
N PRO A 97 -5.50 -2.92 -29.20
CA PRO A 97 -5.27 -3.72 -27.99
C PRO A 97 -6.54 -3.81 -27.15
N THR A 98 -6.69 -4.92 -26.43
CA THR A 98 -7.80 -5.12 -25.48
C THR A 98 -7.46 -4.59 -24.07
N TYR A 99 -6.22 -4.09 -23.87
CA TYR A 99 -5.80 -3.42 -22.64
C TYR A 99 -5.94 -1.92 -22.84
N ASP A 100 -7.00 -1.39 -22.27
CA ASP A 100 -7.55 -0.07 -22.57
C ASP A 100 -6.83 1.06 -21.81
N LYS A 101 -5.49 1.07 -21.82
CA LYS A 101 -4.68 2.12 -21.20
C LYS A 101 -3.60 2.63 -22.15
N ILE A 102 -3.39 3.95 -22.15
CA ILE A 102 -2.22 4.58 -22.76
C ILE A 102 -1.18 4.89 -21.68
N TYR A 103 0.01 4.34 -21.87
CA TYR A 103 1.21 4.58 -21.07
C TYR A 103 1.92 5.83 -21.60
N ALA A 104 1.58 7.00 -21.06
CA ALA A 104 2.09 8.28 -21.54
C ALA A 104 3.62 8.38 -21.51
N PHE A 105 4.26 7.71 -20.54
CA PHE A 105 5.70 7.69 -20.34
C PHE A 105 6.19 6.24 -20.19
N PRO A 106 6.42 5.50 -21.30
CA PRO A 106 6.74 4.06 -21.25
C PRO A 106 8.09 3.74 -20.58
N THR A 107 8.96 4.73 -20.38
CA THR A 107 10.21 4.60 -19.63
C THR A 107 10.08 5.02 -18.16
N TYR A 108 8.89 5.43 -17.71
CA TYR A 108 8.66 5.79 -16.32
C TYR A 108 8.89 4.58 -15.42
N ALA A 109 9.64 4.81 -14.35
CA ALA A 109 9.90 3.85 -13.31
C ALA A 109 9.14 4.26 -12.05
N PRO A 110 8.26 3.39 -11.52
CA PRO A 110 7.61 3.60 -10.24
C PRO A 110 8.63 3.82 -9.11
N LYS A 111 8.22 4.58 -8.08
CA LYS A 111 9.12 5.05 -7.04
C LYS A 111 8.58 4.76 -5.65
N ILE A 112 9.50 4.51 -4.73
CA ILE A 112 9.26 4.60 -3.30
C ILE A 112 9.59 6.03 -2.87
N MET A 113 8.68 6.69 -2.16
CA MET A 113 8.88 8.08 -1.74
C MET A 113 8.84 8.22 -0.24
N ARG A 114 9.70 9.10 0.30
CA ARG A 114 9.61 9.59 1.67
C ARG A 114 8.83 10.87 1.69
N LEU A 115 7.67 10.85 2.32
CA LEU A 115 6.80 11.99 2.53
C LEU A 115 7.06 12.63 3.88
N LYS A 116 6.89 13.95 3.97
CA LYS A 116 6.87 14.70 5.21
C LYS A 116 5.74 15.72 5.23
N ILE A 117 4.97 15.73 6.31
CA ILE A 117 4.01 16.77 6.61
C ILE A 117 4.73 18.02 7.11
N VAL A 118 4.51 19.15 6.46
CA VAL A 118 5.03 20.47 6.85
C VAL A 118 3.91 21.50 6.74
N GLY A 119 3.44 22.03 7.87
CA GLY A 119 2.26 22.89 7.88
C GLY A 119 1.03 22.16 7.35
N ASN A 120 0.44 22.66 6.26
CA ASN A 120 -0.71 22.04 5.58
C ASN A 120 -0.33 21.31 4.28
N GLU A 121 0.97 21.09 4.04
CA GLU A 121 1.46 20.44 2.83
C GLU A 121 2.08 19.08 3.16
N VAL A 122 2.04 18.18 2.19
CA VAL A 122 2.93 17.02 2.16
C VAL A 122 4.03 17.25 1.13
N GLN A 123 5.27 17.12 1.58
CA GLN A 123 6.47 17.29 0.76
C GLN A 123 7.13 15.95 0.49
N ILE A 124 7.62 15.76 -0.74
CA ILE A 124 8.44 14.60 -1.11
C ILE A 124 9.89 14.93 -0.76
N LEU A 125 10.44 14.29 0.27
CA LEU A 125 11.83 14.48 0.70
C LEU A 125 12.82 13.64 -0.09
N GLN A 126 12.38 12.47 -0.52
CA GLN A 126 13.22 11.48 -1.19
C GLN A 126 12.38 10.68 -2.16
N MET A 127 12.98 10.38 -3.31
CA MET A 127 12.45 9.44 -4.30
C MET A 127 13.50 8.36 -4.56
N ILE A 128 13.10 7.11 -4.42
CA ILE A 128 13.91 5.93 -4.69
C ILE A 128 13.25 5.21 -5.86
N THR A 129 13.91 5.24 -7.01
CA THR A 129 13.44 4.50 -8.20
C THR A 129 13.47 3.00 -7.94
N ILE A 130 12.38 2.30 -8.25
CA ILE A 130 12.36 0.84 -8.23
C ILE A 130 13.19 0.31 -9.40
N LYS A 131 14.10 -0.60 -9.09
CA LYS A 131 15.10 -1.16 -9.99
C LYS A 131 15.03 -2.67 -10.02
N ARG A 132 15.33 -3.20 -11.19
CA ARG A 132 15.57 -4.62 -11.44
C ARG A 132 16.76 -5.12 -10.61
N PRO A 133 16.92 -6.44 -10.48
CA PRO A 133 18.08 -7.04 -9.79
C PRO A 133 19.44 -6.65 -10.39
N ASP A 134 19.49 -6.35 -11.68
CA ASP A 134 20.71 -5.89 -12.38
C ASP A 134 21.04 -4.40 -12.16
N GLY A 135 20.19 -3.67 -11.42
CA GLY A 135 20.35 -2.25 -11.12
C GLY A 135 19.74 -1.29 -12.16
N ASN A 136 19.27 -1.80 -13.31
CA ASN A 136 18.52 -0.99 -14.27
C ASN A 136 17.12 -0.67 -13.72
N THR A 137 16.46 0.34 -14.26
CA THR A 137 15.12 0.72 -13.82
C THR A 137 14.07 -0.34 -14.19
N ALA A 138 13.16 -0.62 -13.26
CA ALA A 138 11.87 -1.23 -13.59
C ALA A 138 11.04 -0.24 -14.43
N THR A 139 9.91 -0.70 -14.99
CA THR A 139 8.97 0.18 -15.69
C THR A 139 7.57 0.05 -15.12
N GLY A 140 6.70 1.01 -15.45
CA GLY A 140 5.26 0.92 -15.21
C GLY A 140 4.48 0.10 -16.23
N LEU A 141 5.16 -0.52 -17.20
CA LEU A 141 4.49 -1.23 -18.29
C LEU A 141 3.88 -2.56 -17.82
N ILE A 142 2.87 -3.05 -18.53
CA ILE A 142 2.30 -4.38 -18.26
C ILE A 142 3.36 -5.50 -18.35
N ASN A 143 3.13 -6.56 -17.57
CA ASN A 143 3.95 -7.77 -17.60
C ASN A 143 3.77 -8.57 -18.91
N PRO A 144 4.69 -9.50 -19.23
CA PRO A 144 4.57 -10.35 -20.40
C PRO A 144 3.34 -11.26 -20.38
N THR A 145 2.97 -11.78 -21.55
CA THR A 145 1.87 -12.73 -21.67
C THR A 145 2.10 -13.96 -20.79
N GLY A 146 1.11 -14.31 -19.98
CA GLY A 146 1.20 -15.40 -19.00
C GLY A 146 1.69 -14.99 -17.61
N PHE A 147 2.04 -13.72 -17.41
CA PHE A 147 2.53 -13.16 -16.14
C PHE A 147 1.60 -12.06 -15.58
N GLY A 148 0.30 -12.20 -15.83
CA GLY A 148 -0.71 -11.17 -15.51
C GLY A 148 -1.42 -10.69 -16.77
N SER A 149 -0.69 -10.53 -17.87
CA SER A 149 -1.28 -10.09 -19.13
C SER A 149 -1.55 -11.24 -20.10
N THR A 150 -2.43 -10.98 -21.06
CA THR A 150 -2.81 -11.85 -22.18
C THR A 150 -2.04 -11.46 -23.44
N ALA A 151 -2.23 -12.16 -24.55
CA ALA A 151 -1.59 -11.80 -25.82
C ALA A 151 -2.23 -10.56 -26.47
N THR A 152 -3.50 -10.29 -26.20
CA THR A 152 -4.26 -9.19 -26.84
C THR A 152 -4.12 -7.86 -26.11
N GLU A 153 -3.65 -7.91 -24.86
CA GLU A 153 -3.25 -6.75 -24.08
C GLU A 153 -1.87 -6.26 -24.55
N VAL A 154 -1.72 -4.97 -24.85
CA VAL A 154 -0.42 -4.37 -25.21
C VAL A 154 -0.23 -3.05 -24.46
N ALA A 155 1.03 -2.62 -24.33
CA ALA A 155 1.35 -1.32 -23.76
C ALA A 155 1.28 -0.22 -24.84
N SER A 156 0.08 0.30 -25.09
CA SER A 156 -0.10 1.44 -26.01
C SER A 156 0.57 2.69 -25.44
N THR A 157 1.31 3.43 -26.25
CA THR A 157 1.96 4.70 -25.85
C THR A 157 1.26 5.93 -26.43
N ASN A 158 0.28 5.72 -27.31
CA ASN A 158 -0.57 6.77 -27.88
C ASN A 158 -1.89 6.18 -28.39
N VAL A 159 -2.83 7.05 -28.78
CA VAL A 159 -4.04 6.64 -29.49
C VAL A 159 -3.66 6.11 -30.88
N VAL A 160 -4.05 4.88 -31.19
CA VAL A 160 -3.83 4.27 -32.51
C VAL A 160 -5.02 4.61 -33.43
N THR A 161 -4.83 5.57 -34.33
CA THR A 161 -5.84 5.94 -35.34
C THR A 161 -5.62 5.27 -36.69
N ASP A 162 -4.47 4.63 -36.90
CA ASP A 162 -4.08 3.93 -38.12
C ASP A 162 -3.26 2.67 -37.75
N CYS A 163 -3.72 1.51 -38.21
CA CYS A 163 -3.05 0.23 -37.97
C CYS A 163 -1.62 0.17 -38.53
N ALA A 164 -1.31 0.95 -39.57
CA ALA A 164 0.05 1.00 -40.11
C ALA A 164 1.07 1.56 -39.10
N ASN A 165 0.60 2.34 -38.12
CA ASN A 165 1.42 2.94 -37.07
C ASN A 165 1.30 2.22 -35.72
N PHE A 166 0.72 1.01 -35.70
CA PHE A 166 0.51 0.27 -34.46
C PHE A 166 1.82 0.02 -33.70
N ASP A 167 2.83 -0.54 -34.38
CA ASP A 167 4.12 -0.87 -33.76
C ASP A 167 4.84 0.39 -33.25
N ALA A 168 4.66 1.54 -33.92
CA ALA A 168 5.25 2.82 -33.50
C ALA A 168 4.56 3.43 -32.26
N ASN A 169 3.35 2.99 -31.93
CA ASN A 169 2.54 3.48 -30.80
C ASN A 169 2.38 2.42 -29.71
N THR A 170 3.27 1.44 -29.66
CA THR A 170 3.31 0.43 -28.61
C THR A 170 4.72 0.29 -28.05
N ALA A 171 4.81 -0.05 -26.77
CA ALA A 171 6.04 -0.41 -26.11
C ALA A 171 6.10 -1.93 -25.86
N PRO A 172 7.31 -2.53 -25.83
CA PRO A 172 7.47 -3.90 -25.37
C PRO A 172 6.99 -4.06 -23.92
N LYS A 173 6.32 -5.18 -23.63
CA LYS A 173 5.99 -5.57 -22.26
C LYS A 173 7.24 -5.80 -21.45
N ASP A 174 7.15 -5.64 -20.14
CA ASP A 174 8.32 -5.71 -19.27
C ASP A 174 8.15 -6.79 -18.19
N ILE A 175 9.08 -7.76 -18.14
CA ILE A 175 9.09 -8.79 -17.09
C ILE A 175 9.31 -8.18 -15.69
N TRP A 176 9.92 -7.00 -15.61
CA TRP A 176 10.05 -6.19 -14.40
C TRP A 176 9.16 -4.94 -14.46
N GLY A 177 8.03 -5.03 -15.18
CA GLY A 177 6.93 -4.11 -15.06
C GLY A 177 6.28 -4.24 -13.68
N ILE A 178 5.96 -3.12 -13.04
CA ILE A 178 5.28 -3.11 -11.75
C ILE A 178 4.21 -2.04 -11.72
N ASP A 179 3.10 -2.43 -11.13
CA ASP A 179 2.02 -1.56 -10.77
C ASP A 179 1.82 -1.55 -9.26
N SER A 180 2.66 -0.79 -8.57
CA SER A 180 2.80 -0.89 -7.12
C SER A 180 1.64 -0.22 -6.39
N GLU A 181 0.97 -0.97 -5.52
CA GLU A 181 -0.20 -0.49 -4.76
C GLU A 181 0.04 -0.43 -3.26
N GLY A 182 0.70 -1.44 -2.69
CA GLY A 182 0.95 -1.55 -1.24
C GLY A 182 2.41 -1.36 -0.86
N ILE A 183 2.69 -0.82 0.33
CA ILE A 183 4.05 -0.77 0.92
C ILE A 183 4.09 -1.03 2.42
N ASP A 184 5.10 -1.78 2.85
CA ASP A 184 5.54 -1.85 4.25
C ASP A 184 7.06 -2.03 4.32
N VAL A 185 7.67 -1.92 5.50
CA VAL A 185 9.13 -1.97 5.69
C VAL A 185 9.52 -2.98 6.76
N ASP A 186 10.46 -3.86 6.42
CA ASP A 186 10.99 -4.86 7.37
C ASP A 186 12.04 -4.28 8.33
N ALA A 187 12.41 -5.07 9.34
CA ALA A 187 13.40 -4.68 10.35
C ALA A 187 14.77 -4.31 9.78
N ASN A 188 15.09 -4.74 8.56
CA ASN A 188 16.36 -4.43 7.89
C ASN A 188 16.24 -3.19 6.98
N GLY A 189 15.09 -2.52 6.97
CA GLY A 189 14.83 -1.37 6.11
C GLY A 189 14.50 -1.75 4.67
N ASN A 190 14.28 -3.03 4.34
CA ASN A 190 13.83 -3.39 3.00
C ASN A 190 12.34 -3.08 2.86
N PHE A 191 11.97 -2.57 1.70
CA PHE A 191 10.59 -2.34 1.32
C PHE A 191 9.96 -3.66 0.84
N TRP A 192 8.71 -3.86 1.22
CA TRP A 192 7.85 -4.93 0.74
C TRP A 192 6.69 -4.29 0.00
N ILE A 193 6.60 -4.55 -1.30
CA ILE A 193 5.68 -3.87 -2.21
C ILE A 193 4.81 -4.91 -2.89
N CYS A 194 3.49 -4.72 -2.94
CA CYS A 194 2.61 -5.56 -3.74
C CYS A 194 2.13 -4.83 -4.99
N GLU A 195 1.71 -5.58 -6.00
CA GLU A 195 1.25 -5.00 -7.27
C GLU A 195 -0.05 -5.60 -7.83
N GLU A 196 -0.79 -4.79 -8.57
CA GLU A 196 -2.11 -5.11 -9.13
C GLU A 196 -2.00 -5.89 -10.47
N GLY A 197 -0.97 -5.56 -11.25
CA GLY A 197 -0.75 -5.99 -12.64
C GLY A 197 -0.56 -7.50 -12.78
N GLY A 198 0.45 -8.06 -12.16
CA GLY A 198 0.55 -9.49 -11.87
C GLY A 198 0.61 -9.60 -10.35
N PRO A 199 -0.32 -10.25 -9.64
CA PRO A 199 -0.38 -10.16 -8.17
C PRO A 199 0.84 -10.80 -7.52
N THR A 200 1.90 -10.01 -7.41
CA THR A 200 3.22 -10.37 -6.91
C THR A 200 3.58 -9.49 -5.73
N ILE A 201 4.55 -9.94 -4.94
CA ILE A 201 5.11 -9.18 -3.81
C ILE A 201 6.62 -9.08 -4.01
N TRP A 202 7.15 -7.87 -4.00
CA TRP A 202 8.56 -7.56 -4.23
C TRP A 202 9.20 -7.19 -2.90
N LYS A 203 10.29 -7.87 -2.55
CA LYS A 203 11.20 -7.38 -1.52
C LYS A 203 12.26 -6.53 -2.20
N VAL A 204 12.37 -5.27 -1.81
CA VAL A 204 13.22 -4.26 -2.43
C VAL A 204 14.18 -3.69 -1.40
N SER A 205 15.46 -3.63 -1.73
CA SER A 205 16.49 -3.02 -0.88
C SER A 205 16.24 -1.52 -0.65
N PRO A 206 16.86 -0.91 0.37
CA PRO A 206 16.79 0.53 0.60
C PRO A 206 17.18 1.41 -0.61
N ASP A 207 18.01 0.88 -1.53
CA ASP A 207 18.47 1.58 -2.74
C ASP A 207 17.56 1.36 -3.97
N GLY A 208 16.42 0.68 -3.77
CA GLY A 208 15.41 0.43 -4.79
C GLY A 208 15.60 -0.85 -5.60
N ILE A 209 16.62 -1.67 -5.32
CA ILE A 209 16.90 -2.90 -6.08
C ILE A 209 16.05 -4.06 -5.57
N VAL A 210 15.36 -4.76 -6.47
CA VAL A 210 14.61 -5.99 -6.16
C VAL A 210 15.56 -7.10 -5.69
N LEU A 211 15.24 -7.68 -4.54
CA LEU A 211 15.96 -8.79 -3.92
C LEU A 211 15.22 -10.13 -4.09
N LYS A 212 13.89 -10.10 -4.04
CA LYS A 212 12.99 -11.26 -4.17
C LYS A 212 11.69 -10.82 -4.85
N ARG A 213 11.09 -11.70 -5.64
CA ARG A 213 9.74 -11.53 -6.17
C ARG A 213 8.90 -12.77 -5.91
N TYR A 214 7.92 -12.64 -5.03
CA TYR A 214 6.95 -13.68 -4.72
C TYR A 214 5.85 -13.66 -5.79
N THR A 215 5.72 -14.73 -6.57
CA THR A 215 4.90 -14.74 -7.80
C THR A 215 4.04 -16.01 -7.92
N PRO A 216 2.77 -15.90 -8.39
CA PRO A 216 1.91 -17.06 -8.64
C PRO A 216 2.16 -17.70 -10.00
N TYR A 217 3.09 -17.13 -10.79
CA TYR A 217 3.43 -17.57 -12.15
C TYR A 217 4.64 -18.51 -12.17
N ALA A 218 5.01 -18.95 -13.38
CA ALA A 218 6.23 -19.74 -13.57
C ALA A 218 7.47 -18.98 -13.08
N LEU A 219 8.34 -19.65 -12.34
CA LEU A 219 9.60 -19.07 -11.85
C LEU A 219 10.59 -18.99 -13.01
N THR A 220 10.81 -17.79 -13.54
CA THR A 220 11.67 -17.57 -14.72
C THR A 220 12.88 -16.68 -14.41
N GLN A 221 12.86 -16.00 -13.26
CA GLN A 221 13.96 -15.18 -12.76
C GLN A 221 14.57 -15.83 -11.51
N THR A 222 15.83 -15.50 -11.21
CA THR A 222 16.55 -16.07 -10.05
C THR A 222 15.94 -15.62 -8.72
N GLU A 223 15.33 -14.44 -8.72
CA GLU A 223 14.71 -13.78 -7.57
C GLU A 223 13.29 -14.31 -7.30
N ASP A 224 12.72 -15.09 -8.22
CA ASP A 224 11.34 -15.57 -8.13
C ASP A 224 11.18 -16.58 -6.99
N VAL A 225 10.13 -16.38 -6.19
CA VAL A 225 9.68 -17.29 -5.13
C VAL A 225 8.22 -17.63 -5.39
N ALA A 226 7.86 -18.92 -5.37
CA ALA A 226 6.50 -19.31 -5.65
C ALA A 226 5.53 -18.89 -4.52
N ILE A 227 4.39 -18.32 -4.91
CA ILE A 227 3.18 -18.25 -4.09
C ILE A 227 2.05 -19.08 -4.70
N ASN A 228 0.92 -19.19 -4.00
CA ASN A 228 -0.20 -19.99 -4.49
C ASN A 228 -0.67 -19.54 -5.89
N ALA A 229 -0.68 -20.47 -6.84
CA ALA A 229 -1.02 -20.20 -8.23
C ALA A 229 -2.46 -19.70 -8.44
N CYS A 230 -3.35 -19.79 -7.44
CA CYS A 230 -4.71 -19.25 -7.57
C CYS A 230 -4.73 -17.74 -7.83
N PHE A 231 -3.73 -16.99 -7.35
CA PHE A 231 -3.65 -15.56 -7.59
C PHE A 231 -3.44 -15.20 -9.05
N ALA A 232 -2.95 -16.12 -9.89
CA ALA A 232 -2.88 -15.92 -11.34
C ALA A 232 -4.27 -15.73 -11.99
N PHE A 233 -5.36 -16.11 -11.31
CA PHE A 233 -6.75 -15.94 -11.76
C PHE A 233 -7.39 -14.63 -11.29
N ARG A 234 -6.57 -13.67 -10.86
CA ARG A 234 -7.01 -12.29 -10.63
C ARG A 234 -7.72 -11.74 -11.87
N ARG A 235 -8.70 -10.86 -11.65
CA ARG A 235 -9.31 -10.09 -12.74
C ARG A 235 -8.25 -9.12 -13.28
N ASN A 236 -8.27 -8.78 -14.55
CA ASN A 236 -7.32 -7.79 -15.08
C ASN A 236 -7.41 -6.47 -14.29
N ASN A 237 -6.26 -5.86 -13.97
CA ASN A 237 -6.16 -4.64 -13.14
C ASN A 237 -6.94 -4.81 -11.83
N ARG A 238 -6.68 -5.92 -11.09
CA ARG A 238 -7.29 -6.30 -9.79
C ARG A 238 -6.43 -7.29 -8.97
N GLY A 239 -5.12 -7.09 -8.93
CA GLY A 239 -4.15 -7.92 -8.19
C GLY A 239 -4.08 -7.57 -6.70
N PHE A 240 -2.89 -7.65 -6.10
CA PHE A 240 -2.73 -7.32 -4.68
C PHE A 240 -2.74 -5.81 -4.49
N GLU A 241 -3.68 -5.32 -3.68
CA GLU A 241 -3.80 -3.88 -3.41
C GLU A 241 -3.04 -3.48 -2.14
N GLY A 242 -3.17 -4.29 -1.09
CA GLY A 242 -2.63 -3.97 0.22
C GLY A 242 -1.61 -4.99 0.67
N ILE A 243 -0.58 -4.52 1.38
CA ILE A 243 0.41 -5.35 2.04
C ILE A 243 0.79 -4.79 3.41
N THR A 244 1.00 -5.68 4.38
CA THR A 244 1.55 -5.32 5.67
C THR A 244 2.43 -6.42 6.26
N ILE A 245 3.39 -6.01 7.08
CA ILE A 245 4.19 -6.88 7.94
C ILE A 245 3.59 -6.81 9.34
N ALA A 246 3.14 -7.94 9.86
CA ALA A 246 2.69 -8.02 11.24
C ALA A 246 3.90 -7.99 12.21
N PRO A 247 3.71 -7.66 13.50
CA PRO A 247 4.82 -7.60 14.48
C PRO A 247 5.63 -8.90 14.63
N ASN A 248 5.07 -10.05 14.27
CA ASN A 248 5.76 -11.34 14.23
C ASN A 248 6.65 -11.54 12.98
N GLY A 249 6.73 -10.55 12.09
CA GLY A 249 7.52 -10.59 10.85
C GLY A 249 6.84 -11.29 9.68
N LYS A 250 5.61 -11.80 9.83
CA LYS A 250 4.85 -12.39 8.72
C LYS A 250 4.29 -11.30 7.82
N ILE A 251 4.23 -11.61 6.53
CA ILE A 251 3.71 -10.73 5.49
C ILE A 251 2.27 -11.12 5.20
N TYR A 252 1.39 -10.12 5.10
CA TYR A 252 -0.01 -10.28 4.71
C TYR A 252 -0.29 -9.42 3.50
N ALA A 253 -0.76 -10.02 2.41
CA ALA A 253 -1.20 -9.31 1.22
C ALA A 253 -2.66 -9.65 0.89
N ILE A 254 -3.45 -8.66 0.48
CA ILE A 254 -4.87 -8.84 0.18
C ILE A 254 -5.16 -8.48 -1.28
N ILE A 255 -5.85 -9.37 -1.97
CA ILE A 255 -6.26 -9.13 -3.36
C ILE A 255 -7.39 -8.08 -3.41
N GLN A 256 -7.32 -7.16 -4.37
CA GLN A 256 -8.22 -6.01 -4.48
C GLN A 256 -9.68 -6.43 -4.69
N SER A 257 -9.90 -7.47 -5.51
CA SER A 257 -11.23 -7.91 -5.92
C SER A 257 -11.34 -9.43 -5.97
N PRO A 258 -12.57 -9.98 -5.92
CA PRO A 258 -12.81 -11.40 -6.11
C PRO A 258 -12.23 -11.93 -7.43
N MET A 259 -11.60 -13.10 -7.36
CA MET A 259 -10.90 -13.72 -8.49
C MET A 259 -11.86 -14.47 -9.42
N TYR A 260 -11.46 -14.67 -10.68
CA TYR A 260 -12.13 -15.58 -11.62
C TYR A 260 -11.62 -17.01 -11.50
N TYR A 261 -11.43 -17.46 -10.25
CA TYR A 261 -10.85 -18.77 -9.99
C TYR A 261 -11.86 -19.88 -10.30
N LYS A 262 -11.69 -20.58 -11.43
CA LYS A 262 -12.44 -21.79 -11.78
C LYS A 262 -11.52 -22.82 -12.43
N ASN A 263 -11.49 -24.02 -11.87
CA ASN A 263 -10.63 -25.13 -12.30
C ASN A 263 -10.85 -25.54 -13.76
N VAL A 264 -9.74 -25.86 -14.42
CA VAL A 264 -9.56 -26.73 -15.61
C VAL A 264 -10.42 -26.38 -16.84
N GLY A 265 -9.77 -25.75 -17.83
CA GLY A 265 -10.37 -25.47 -19.15
C GLY A 265 -9.96 -24.13 -19.78
N GLY A 266 -9.21 -23.28 -19.07
CA GLY A 266 -8.50 -22.15 -19.67
C GLY A 266 -9.35 -20.94 -20.08
N VAL A 267 -10.55 -20.75 -19.53
CA VAL A 267 -11.34 -19.54 -19.77
C VAL A 267 -11.84 -18.95 -18.45
N PRO A 268 -11.45 -17.71 -18.09
CA PRO A 268 -12.10 -16.98 -17.00
C PRO A 268 -13.58 -16.89 -17.29
N ALA A 269 -14.44 -17.43 -16.43
CA ALA A 269 -15.88 -17.28 -16.59
C ALA A 269 -16.25 -15.81 -16.28
N SER A 270 -16.20 -14.94 -17.29
CA SER A 270 -16.71 -13.58 -17.19
C SER A 270 -18.21 -13.66 -16.84
N GLY A 271 -18.59 -13.21 -15.64
CA GLY A 271 -19.95 -13.31 -15.14
C GLY A 271 -20.00 -13.52 -13.63
N THR A 272 -20.65 -14.61 -13.19
CA THR A 272 -21.06 -14.91 -11.80
C THR A 272 -19.93 -14.77 -10.78
N LEU A 273 -18.71 -15.23 -11.06
CA LEU A 273 -17.58 -15.15 -10.12
C LEU A 273 -17.11 -13.72 -9.89
N GLY A 274 -17.32 -12.82 -10.86
CA GLY A 274 -17.02 -11.40 -10.66
C GLY A 274 -17.85 -10.77 -9.56
N ASN A 275 -19.08 -11.26 -9.36
CA ASN A 275 -19.99 -10.82 -8.30
C ASN A 275 -19.85 -11.64 -7.02
N SER A 276 -18.81 -12.49 -6.90
CA SER A 276 -18.49 -13.09 -5.62
C SER A 276 -18.23 -12.00 -4.58
N ARG A 277 -18.39 -12.34 -3.31
CA ARG A 277 -18.03 -11.47 -2.18
C ARG A 277 -16.66 -11.79 -1.60
N ILE A 278 -16.03 -12.85 -2.09
CA ILE A 278 -14.82 -13.41 -1.50
C ILE A 278 -13.59 -12.75 -2.08
N HIS A 279 -12.78 -12.15 -1.21
CA HIS A 279 -11.39 -11.80 -1.45
C HIS A 279 -10.51 -12.75 -0.64
N ARG A 280 -9.25 -12.92 -1.05
CA ARG A 280 -8.27 -13.74 -0.32
C ARG A 280 -7.19 -12.86 0.29
N ILE A 281 -6.85 -13.16 1.54
CA ILE A 281 -5.64 -12.65 2.22
C ILE A 281 -4.60 -13.78 2.16
N LEU A 282 -3.42 -13.48 1.63
CA LEU A 282 -2.25 -14.36 1.66
C LEU A 282 -1.37 -14.01 2.85
N GLU A 283 -1.11 -14.98 3.73
CA GLU A 283 -0.06 -14.93 4.75
C GLU A 283 1.19 -15.62 4.22
N ILE A 284 2.37 -15.02 4.43
CA ILE A 284 3.68 -15.60 4.13
C ILE A 284 4.56 -15.48 5.37
N ASP A 285 5.16 -16.57 5.80
CA ASP A 285 6.36 -16.53 6.64
C ASP A 285 7.59 -16.33 5.73
N PRO A 286 8.23 -15.16 5.73
CA PRO A 286 9.31 -14.86 4.79
C PRO A 286 10.59 -15.67 5.05
N ASN A 287 10.73 -16.31 6.21
CA ASN A 287 11.90 -17.13 6.55
C ASN A 287 11.79 -18.55 6.00
N THR A 288 10.58 -19.12 5.99
CA THR A 288 10.33 -20.50 5.58
C THR A 288 9.59 -20.62 4.25
N ASN A 289 9.05 -19.50 3.74
CA ASN A 289 8.09 -19.44 2.64
C ASN A 289 6.81 -20.26 2.89
N THR A 290 6.48 -20.56 4.14
CA THR A 290 5.20 -21.19 4.50
C THR A 290 4.07 -20.19 4.22
N GLN A 291 2.99 -20.66 3.61
CA GLN A 291 1.88 -19.82 3.18
C GLN A 291 0.56 -20.31 3.75
N LYS A 292 -0.33 -19.35 4.05
CA LYS A 292 -1.74 -19.62 4.36
C LYS A 292 -2.61 -18.64 3.61
N MET A 293 -3.85 -19.01 3.38
CA MET A 293 -4.85 -18.08 2.87
C MET A 293 -6.04 -18.01 3.79
N TYR A 294 -6.69 -16.83 3.82
CA TYR A 294 -7.92 -16.58 4.57
C TYR A 294 -8.97 -15.93 3.67
N ALA A 295 -10.25 -16.22 3.93
CA ALA A 295 -11.36 -15.60 3.22
C ALA A 295 -11.74 -14.26 3.89
N TYR A 296 -11.67 -13.18 3.13
CA TYR A 296 -12.29 -11.89 3.44
C TYR A 296 -13.61 -11.75 2.66
N VAL A 297 -14.69 -11.34 3.30
CA VAL A 297 -16.02 -11.26 2.67
C VAL A 297 -16.47 -9.80 2.63
N ASN A 298 -16.62 -9.23 1.43
CA ASN A 298 -17.16 -7.87 1.25
C ASN A 298 -18.66 -7.82 1.59
N ASP A 299 -19.24 -6.61 1.73
CA ASP A 299 -20.63 -6.44 2.17
C ASP A 299 -21.69 -6.86 1.14
N GLY A 300 -21.29 -7.15 -0.09
CA GLY A 300 -22.19 -7.49 -1.18
C GLY A 300 -22.76 -6.25 -1.88
N ALA A 301 -24.02 -6.33 -2.33
CA ALA A 301 -24.67 -5.19 -2.99
C ALA A 301 -25.08 -4.12 -1.97
N ILE A 302 -24.88 -2.84 -2.31
CA ILE A 302 -25.25 -1.68 -1.49
C ILE A 302 -26.14 -0.76 -2.34
N GLY A 303 -27.26 -0.32 -1.78
CA GLY A 303 -28.24 0.51 -2.49
C GLY A 303 -29.28 -0.32 -3.26
N SER A 304 -29.82 0.24 -4.34
CA SER A 304 -30.89 -0.37 -5.13
C SER A 304 -30.58 -0.38 -6.63
N GLY A 305 -31.20 -1.31 -7.36
CA GLY A 305 -31.14 -1.35 -8.82
C GLY A 305 -29.72 -1.33 -9.39
N SER A 306 -29.31 -0.19 -9.93
CA SER A 306 -28.02 0.02 -10.60
C SER A 306 -26.88 0.54 -9.71
N ASP A 307 -27.07 0.58 -8.39
CA ASP A 307 -26.02 0.95 -7.42
C ASP A 307 -24.94 -0.14 -7.25
N ILE A 308 -24.12 -0.06 -6.20
CA ILE A 308 -22.94 -0.91 -5.96
C ILE A 308 -23.31 -2.38 -5.93
N ARG A 309 -22.60 -3.17 -6.75
CA ARG A 309 -22.62 -4.64 -6.76
C ARG A 309 -21.40 -5.16 -5.97
N PRO A 310 -21.39 -6.46 -5.58
CA PRO A 310 -20.22 -7.04 -4.92
C PRO A 310 -18.91 -6.84 -5.69
N ARG A 311 -18.97 -6.85 -7.03
CA ARG A 311 -17.80 -6.69 -7.91
C ARG A 311 -17.21 -5.27 -7.96
N ASP A 312 -17.97 -4.30 -7.48
CA ASP A 312 -17.62 -2.88 -7.45
C ASP A 312 -16.95 -2.51 -6.11
N LEU A 313 -17.03 -3.37 -5.10
CA LEU A 313 -16.32 -3.24 -3.83
C LEU A 313 -14.86 -3.70 -3.99
N LYS A 314 -13.93 -2.78 -3.74
CA LYS A 314 -12.50 -2.95 -3.87
C LYS A 314 -11.80 -2.71 -2.54
N ILE A 315 -10.73 -3.43 -2.30
CA ILE A 315 -9.78 -3.10 -1.23
C ILE A 315 -8.90 -1.93 -1.68
N GLY A 316 -8.51 -1.05 -0.77
CA GLY A 316 -7.51 0.01 -1.00
C GLY A 316 -6.17 -0.31 -0.34
N ASP A 317 -6.16 -0.74 0.93
CA ASP A 317 -4.93 -1.13 1.64
C ASP A 317 -5.25 -1.98 2.89
N ILE A 318 -4.22 -2.62 3.47
CA ILE A 318 -4.27 -3.37 4.73
C ILE A 318 -3.12 -2.95 5.65
N LYS A 319 -3.38 -2.81 6.96
CA LYS A 319 -2.32 -2.54 7.94
C LYS A 319 -2.50 -3.31 9.24
N ALA A 320 -1.43 -3.93 9.72
CA ALA A 320 -1.45 -4.71 10.95
C ALA A 320 -1.63 -3.81 12.19
N ILE A 321 -2.64 -4.12 13.00
CA ILE A 321 -2.76 -3.61 14.36
C ILE A 321 -1.88 -4.46 15.29
N ASN A 322 -1.90 -5.78 15.10
CA ASN A 322 -1.07 -6.75 15.80
C ASN A 322 -0.91 -8.02 14.94
N ASN A 323 -0.52 -9.15 15.55
CA ASN A 323 -0.27 -10.41 14.82
C ASN A 323 -1.50 -11.06 14.18
N THR A 324 -2.71 -10.71 14.62
CA THR A 324 -3.95 -11.34 14.12
C THR A 324 -5.04 -10.34 13.75
N THR A 325 -4.89 -9.06 14.12
CA THR A 325 -5.85 -8.00 13.84
C THR A 325 -5.28 -6.97 12.86
N PHE A 326 -6.09 -6.56 11.88
CA PHE A 326 -5.69 -5.65 10.80
C PHE A 326 -6.77 -4.60 10.54
N LEU A 327 -6.37 -3.44 10.02
CA LEU A 327 -7.25 -2.48 9.36
C LEU A 327 -7.27 -2.75 7.86
N VAL A 328 -8.42 -2.62 7.22
CA VAL A 328 -8.61 -2.79 5.77
C VAL A 328 -9.46 -1.64 5.24
N VAL A 329 -8.95 -0.93 4.23
CA VAL A 329 -9.72 0.07 3.50
C VAL A 329 -10.54 -0.64 2.43
N GLU A 330 -11.85 -0.41 2.40
CA GLU A 330 -12.75 -0.92 1.37
C GLU A 330 -13.58 0.24 0.80
N GLN A 331 -13.65 0.31 -0.51
CA GLN A 331 -14.34 1.37 -1.23
C GLN A 331 -15.18 0.85 -2.39
N GLY A 332 -16.16 1.65 -2.81
CA GLY A 332 -16.97 1.35 -3.97
C GLY A 332 -17.76 2.58 -4.43
N PHE A 333 -17.81 2.77 -5.74
CA PHE A 333 -18.57 3.84 -6.38
C PHE A 333 -19.37 3.28 -7.55
N ARG A 334 -20.70 3.41 -7.49
CA ARG A 334 -21.59 3.09 -8.61
C ARG A 334 -22.97 3.71 -8.39
N GLY A 335 -23.55 4.26 -9.45
CA GLY A 335 -24.88 4.84 -9.41
C GLY A 335 -24.91 6.03 -8.47
N THR A 336 -25.76 5.97 -7.45
CA THR A 336 -25.89 7.03 -6.45
C THR A 336 -25.05 6.79 -5.19
N GLN A 337 -24.39 5.64 -5.10
CA GLN A 337 -23.65 5.23 -3.91
C GLN A 337 -22.15 5.46 -4.09
N ASN A 338 -21.56 6.10 -3.08
CA ASN A 338 -20.11 6.23 -2.90
C ASN A 338 -19.80 5.86 -1.45
N ILE A 339 -19.12 4.75 -1.25
CA ILE A 339 -18.74 4.28 0.09
C ILE A 339 -17.23 4.19 0.20
N LYS A 340 -16.74 4.61 1.37
CA LYS A 340 -15.34 4.49 1.79
C LYS A 340 -15.36 4.10 3.25
N ARG A 341 -14.91 2.91 3.55
CA ARG A 341 -15.03 2.33 4.89
C ARG A 341 -13.71 1.77 5.33
N LEU A 342 -13.44 1.96 6.62
CA LEU A 342 -12.35 1.29 7.29
C LEU A 342 -12.93 0.14 8.11
N TYR A 343 -12.50 -1.07 7.82
CA TYR A 343 -12.84 -2.25 8.59
C TYR A 343 -11.69 -2.66 9.48
N LYS A 344 -12.01 -3.17 10.67
CA LYS A 344 -11.10 -3.97 11.48
C LYS A 344 -11.43 -5.44 11.26
N ILE A 345 -10.41 -6.22 10.91
CA ILE A 345 -10.51 -7.67 10.73
C ILE A 345 -9.68 -8.44 11.77
N ASP A 346 -10.11 -9.65 12.14
CA ASP A 346 -9.38 -10.58 13.02
C ASP A 346 -9.35 -11.99 12.40
N ILE A 347 -8.15 -12.56 12.27
CA ILE A 347 -7.91 -13.90 11.69
C ILE A 347 -7.85 -15.03 12.73
N THR A 348 -7.92 -14.74 14.03
CA THR A 348 -7.69 -15.73 15.12
C THR A 348 -8.63 -16.94 15.04
N GLY A 349 -9.90 -16.71 14.69
CA GLY A 349 -10.91 -17.77 14.50
C GLY A 349 -11.12 -18.18 13.04
N ALA A 350 -10.36 -17.61 12.10
CA ALA A 350 -10.53 -17.87 10.68
C ALA A 350 -9.90 -19.21 10.29
N THR A 351 -10.59 -19.95 9.42
CA THR A 351 -10.07 -21.20 8.87
C THR A 351 -9.13 -20.91 7.71
N GLU A 352 -8.02 -21.65 7.64
CA GLU A 352 -7.17 -21.65 6.46
C GLU A 352 -7.97 -22.18 5.24
N VAL A 353 -7.90 -21.45 4.12
CA VAL A 353 -8.56 -21.82 2.87
C VAL A 353 -7.56 -22.33 1.84
N MET A 354 -8.02 -23.27 1.03
CA MET A 354 -7.26 -23.94 -0.01
C MET A 354 -7.55 -23.33 -1.38
N SER A 355 -6.62 -23.53 -2.30
CA SER A 355 -6.88 -23.41 -3.73
C SER A 355 -7.51 -24.70 -4.28
N GLY A 356 -8.18 -24.60 -5.41
CA GLY A 356 -8.80 -25.71 -6.14
C GLY A 356 -10.30 -25.84 -5.95
N ILE A 357 -10.90 -26.75 -6.72
CA ILE A 357 -12.24 -27.29 -6.47
C ILE A 357 -12.12 -28.36 -5.38
N VAL A 358 -12.18 -27.92 -4.13
CA VAL A 358 -12.01 -28.81 -2.97
C VAL A 358 -13.16 -28.68 -1.97
N TYR A 359 -14.12 -27.79 -2.25
CA TYR A 359 -15.27 -27.51 -1.38
C TYR A 359 -16.55 -28.04 -2.01
N ASN A 360 -16.76 -29.36 -1.93
CA ASN A 360 -17.93 -30.02 -2.51
C ASN A 360 -18.15 -29.68 -4.00
N ASN A 361 -17.12 -29.91 -4.82
CA ASN A 361 -17.10 -29.57 -6.24
C ASN A 361 -17.24 -28.07 -6.56
N LYS A 362 -16.88 -27.20 -5.61
CA LYS A 362 -16.76 -25.76 -5.80
C LYS A 362 -15.39 -25.21 -5.42
N THR A 363 -15.05 -24.08 -6.00
CA THR A 363 -13.99 -23.17 -5.55
C THR A 363 -14.47 -22.30 -4.38
N LEU A 364 -13.55 -21.61 -3.71
CA LEU A 364 -13.89 -20.71 -2.60
C LEU A 364 -14.79 -19.55 -3.06
N GLU A 365 -14.51 -18.99 -4.24
CA GLU A 365 -15.22 -17.84 -4.82
C GLU A 365 -16.69 -18.16 -5.12
N GLU A 366 -17.05 -19.44 -5.27
CA GLU A 366 -18.42 -19.93 -5.45
C GLU A 366 -19.18 -20.12 -4.12
N LEU A 367 -18.54 -19.88 -2.97
CA LEU A 367 -19.13 -19.97 -1.63
C LEU A 367 -19.46 -18.60 -1.05
N ASP A 368 -19.84 -17.63 -1.88
CA ASP A 368 -20.06 -16.21 -1.54
C ASP A 368 -21.22 -15.91 -0.56
N THR A 369 -21.80 -16.93 0.08
CA THR A 369 -22.83 -16.78 1.13
C THR A 369 -22.39 -17.40 2.46
N PRO A 370 -22.81 -16.84 3.61
CA PRO A 370 -22.49 -17.42 4.91
C PRO A 370 -22.92 -18.89 5.07
N ALA A 371 -24.05 -19.27 4.48
CA ALA A 371 -24.54 -20.65 4.50
C ALA A 371 -23.62 -21.60 3.74
N ASN A 372 -23.14 -21.20 2.55
CA ASN A 372 -22.21 -22.00 1.74
C ASN A 372 -20.85 -22.14 2.42
N LEU A 373 -20.32 -21.08 3.04
CA LEU A 373 -19.07 -21.15 3.81
C LEU A 373 -19.21 -22.12 4.99
N THR A 374 -20.27 -21.97 5.78
CA THR A 374 -20.55 -22.83 6.96
C THR A 374 -20.70 -24.30 6.56
N ALA A 375 -21.42 -24.59 5.47
CA ALA A 375 -21.59 -25.96 4.96
C ALA A 375 -20.28 -26.63 4.51
N ASN A 376 -19.23 -25.84 4.26
CA ASN A 376 -17.88 -26.31 3.92
C ASN A 376 -16.89 -26.11 5.07
N SER A 377 -17.37 -25.87 6.29
CA SER A 377 -16.55 -25.65 7.49
C SER A 377 -15.55 -24.50 7.33
N ILE A 378 -15.92 -23.46 6.57
CA ILE A 378 -15.11 -22.26 6.41
C ILE A 378 -15.65 -21.18 7.33
N THR A 379 -14.77 -20.68 8.20
CA THR A 379 -14.99 -19.45 8.96
C THR A 379 -14.13 -18.36 8.32
N PRO A 380 -14.74 -17.33 7.68
CA PRO A 380 -13.98 -16.20 7.16
C PRO A 380 -13.39 -15.37 8.30
N VAL A 381 -12.53 -14.41 7.98
CA VAL A 381 -12.03 -13.44 8.97
C VAL A 381 -13.21 -12.72 9.62
N THR A 382 -13.11 -12.46 10.93
CA THR A 382 -14.12 -11.64 11.61
C THR A 382 -13.96 -10.22 11.09
N LYS A 383 -15.02 -9.61 10.56
CA LYS A 383 -15.00 -8.24 10.02
C LYS A 383 -15.94 -7.34 10.80
N THR A 384 -15.43 -6.20 11.27
CA THR A 384 -16.19 -5.18 11.99
C THR A 384 -15.92 -3.81 11.38
N LEU A 385 -16.97 -2.99 11.19
CA LEU A 385 -16.78 -1.61 10.74
C LEU A 385 -16.04 -0.85 11.83
N GLN A 386 -14.86 -0.31 11.50
CA GLN A 386 -14.13 0.60 12.38
C GLN A 386 -14.76 2.00 12.24
N PHE A 387 -14.90 2.51 11.01
CA PHE A 387 -15.77 3.66 10.70
C PHE A 387 -16.01 3.86 9.21
N ASP A 388 -17.01 4.68 8.89
CA ASP A 388 -17.25 5.18 7.54
C ASP A 388 -16.39 6.43 7.28
N ILE A 389 -15.39 6.29 6.41
CA ILE A 389 -14.38 7.32 6.10
C ILE A 389 -15.06 8.54 5.46
N HIS A 390 -16.04 8.29 4.59
CA HIS A 390 -16.77 9.35 3.89
C HIS A 390 -17.62 10.18 4.85
N ALA A 391 -18.38 9.52 5.73
CA ALA A 391 -19.18 10.20 6.74
C ALA A 391 -18.35 10.98 7.77
N ASN A 392 -17.05 10.69 7.89
CA ASN A 392 -16.14 11.32 8.85
C ASN A 392 -15.19 12.35 8.22
N GLY A 393 -15.50 12.85 7.01
CA GLY A 393 -14.85 14.04 6.46
C GLY A 393 -13.98 13.81 5.24
N TRP A 394 -14.01 12.63 4.61
CA TRP A 394 -13.37 12.45 3.31
C TRP A 394 -13.95 13.42 2.27
N PRO A 395 -13.12 14.18 1.53
CA PRO A 395 -13.59 15.08 0.49
C PRO A 395 -14.34 14.34 -0.62
N THR A 396 -15.56 14.78 -0.92
CA THR A 396 -16.41 14.18 -1.97
C THR A 396 -15.81 14.26 -3.37
N THR A 397 -14.85 15.17 -3.57
CA THR A 397 -14.14 15.33 -4.84
C THR A 397 -13.07 14.26 -5.04
N ILE A 398 -12.51 13.70 -3.98
CA ILE A 398 -11.44 12.69 -4.06
C ILE A 398 -12.08 11.31 -4.20
N GLU A 399 -11.90 10.67 -5.36
CA GLU A 399 -12.54 9.39 -5.66
C GLU A 399 -11.83 8.21 -5.00
N LYS A 400 -10.50 8.18 -4.93
CA LYS A 400 -9.75 7.01 -4.49
C LYS A 400 -9.25 7.12 -3.04
N SER A 401 -9.77 6.29 -2.15
CA SER A 401 -9.16 6.07 -0.82
C SER A 401 -8.33 4.80 -0.85
N GLU A 402 -7.01 4.96 -0.90
CA GLU A 402 -6.08 3.84 -1.07
C GLU A 402 -5.35 3.54 0.24
N GLY A 403 -4.23 4.21 0.49
CA GLY A 403 -3.30 3.88 1.55
C GLY A 403 -3.73 4.18 2.97
N ILE A 404 -3.25 3.38 3.93
CA ILE A 404 -3.40 3.63 5.37
C ILE A 404 -2.09 3.45 6.13
N ALA A 405 -1.77 4.37 7.03
CA ALA A 405 -0.75 4.22 8.06
C ALA A 405 -1.33 4.37 9.47
N ILE A 406 -0.84 3.55 10.41
CA ILE A 406 -1.11 3.69 11.84
C ILE A 406 0.09 4.38 12.47
N ILE A 407 -0.10 5.55 13.07
CA ILE A 407 0.94 6.27 13.82
C ILE A 407 1.01 5.72 15.24
N ASP A 408 -0.15 5.58 15.88
CA ASP A 408 -0.33 5.04 17.22
C ASP A 408 -1.77 4.52 17.41
N ALA A 409 -2.11 4.06 18.61
CA ALA A 409 -3.43 3.51 18.91
C ALA A 409 -4.58 4.51 18.72
N ASN A 410 -4.29 5.81 18.67
CA ASN A 410 -5.24 6.90 18.60
C ASN A 410 -5.16 7.69 17.30
N THR A 411 -4.27 7.32 16.38
CA THR A 411 -3.98 8.16 15.22
C THR A 411 -3.67 7.33 13.99
N ILE A 412 -4.42 7.59 12.91
CA ILE A 412 -4.19 7.00 11.59
C ILE A 412 -4.10 8.10 10.54
N VAL A 413 -3.47 7.77 9.41
CA VAL A 413 -3.42 8.62 8.21
C VAL A 413 -3.87 7.79 7.02
N LEU A 414 -4.77 8.35 6.22
CA LEU A 414 -5.17 7.80 4.93
C LEU A 414 -4.56 8.62 3.80
N CYS A 415 -4.29 8.03 2.63
CA CYS A 415 -3.95 8.78 1.43
C CYS A 415 -4.90 8.53 0.26
N SER A 416 -4.88 9.46 -0.68
CA SER A 416 -5.53 9.32 -1.98
C SER A 416 -4.52 9.10 -3.09
N ASP A 417 -4.85 8.15 -3.97
CA ASP A 417 -4.32 8.16 -5.34
C ASP A 417 -5.08 9.21 -6.15
N ASN A 418 -4.34 10.06 -6.86
CA ASN A 418 -4.91 11.15 -7.67
C ASN A 418 -4.83 10.86 -9.18
N ASP A 419 -4.46 9.65 -9.59
CA ASP A 419 -4.27 9.26 -10.99
C ASP A 419 -3.34 10.23 -11.76
N TYR A 420 -2.33 10.76 -11.06
CA TYR A 420 -1.42 11.79 -11.57
C TYR A 420 -2.12 13.08 -12.06
N GLY A 421 -3.30 13.39 -11.53
CA GLY A 421 -4.04 14.61 -11.81
C GLY A 421 -4.84 14.59 -13.12
N GLN A 422 -5.15 13.40 -13.66
CA GLN A 422 -5.96 13.26 -14.88
C GLN A 422 -7.08 12.24 -14.76
N TYR A 423 -8.00 12.31 -15.72
CA TYR A 423 -8.98 11.26 -16.02
C TYR A 423 -9.32 11.32 -17.52
N SER A 424 -9.84 10.24 -18.11
CA SER A 424 -10.37 10.26 -19.48
C SER A 424 -11.89 10.01 -19.46
N PRO A 425 -12.73 11.06 -19.48
CA PRO A 425 -14.18 10.91 -19.26
C PRO A 425 -14.90 10.03 -20.29
N THR A 426 -14.40 10.00 -21.53
CA THR A 426 -14.93 9.15 -22.60
C THR A 426 -14.13 7.87 -22.76
N GLU A 427 -13.08 7.67 -21.96
CA GLU A 427 -12.12 6.57 -22.08
C GLU A 427 -11.58 6.46 -23.51
N ASN A 428 -11.32 7.57 -24.20
CA ASN A 428 -10.88 7.57 -25.60
C ASN A 428 -9.37 7.79 -25.76
N GLY A 429 -8.60 7.68 -24.67
CA GLY A 429 -7.16 7.93 -24.66
C GLY A 429 -6.79 9.41 -24.71
N ILE A 430 -7.76 10.31 -24.57
CA ILE A 430 -7.55 11.75 -24.41
C ILE A 430 -7.78 12.10 -22.94
N PRO A 431 -6.73 12.48 -22.19
CA PRO A 431 -6.86 12.85 -20.78
C PRO A 431 -7.42 14.27 -20.64
N THR A 432 -8.10 14.51 -19.52
CA THR A 432 -8.51 15.82 -19.03
C THR A 432 -7.86 16.04 -17.65
N PRO A 433 -7.26 17.21 -17.39
CA PRO A 433 -6.71 17.50 -16.06
C PRO A 433 -7.86 17.65 -15.06
N ASN A 434 -7.75 16.98 -13.89
CA ASN A 434 -8.68 17.16 -12.77
C ASN A 434 -8.10 18.09 -11.67
N ASN A 435 -6.82 18.47 -11.78
CA ASN A 435 -6.08 19.30 -10.83
C ASN A 435 -6.13 18.79 -9.38
N GLN A 436 -6.32 17.48 -9.17
CA GLN A 436 -6.31 16.88 -7.85
C GLN A 436 -4.88 16.59 -7.40
N ASN A 437 -4.54 17.05 -6.21
CA ASN A 437 -3.27 16.72 -5.57
C ASN A 437 -3.38 15.39 -4.83
N SER A 438 -2.30 14.62 -4.77
CA SER A 438 -2.21 13.53 -3.80
C SER A 438 -2.35 14.09 -2.39
N THR A 439 -3.21 13.48 -1.58
CA THR A 439 -3.68 14.05 -0.31
C THR A 439 -3.49 13.05 0.82
N LEU A 440 -3.07 13.52 2.01
CA LEU A 440 -3.04 12.78 3.26
C LEU A 440 -4.10 13.32 4.21
N LEU A 441 -4.87 12.44 4.85
CA LEU A 441 -5.93 12.78 5.79
C LEU A 441 -5.64 12.12 7.13
N LYS A 442 -5.42 12.94 8.16
CA LYS A 442 -5.09 12.47 9.51
C LYS A 442 -6.34 12.39 10.37
N PHE A 443 -6.63 11.20 10.91
CA PHE A 443 -7.76 10.96 11.80
C PHE A 443 -7.27 10.69 13.22
N SER A 444 -7.94 11.32 14.19
CA SER A 444 -7.82 10.98 15.61
C SER A 444 -8.93 10.03 16.01
N LEU A 445 -8.58 9.01 16.79
CA LEU A 445 -9.43 7.95 17.30
C LEU A 445 -9.42 7.99 18.84
N ALA A 446 -10.58 7.91 19.47
CA ALA A 446 -10.73 8.03 20.92
C ALA A 446 -11.78 7.06 21.46
N GLY A 447 -11.72 6.79 22.78
CA GLY A 447 -12.68 5.92 23.45
C GLY A 447 -12.69 4.51 22.85
N SER A 448 -13.88 4.03 22.48
CA SER A 448 -14.07 2.70 21.88
C SER A 448 -13.48 2.57 20.48
N ASP A 449 -13.25 3.67 19.77
CA ASP A 449 -12.69 3.68 18.42
C ASP A 449 -11.15 3.68 18.41
N ALA A 450 -10.50 3.86 19.56
CA ALA A 450 -9.06 3.67 19.67
C ALA A 450 -8.69 2.20 19.34
N LEU A 451 -7.57 2.00 18.65
CA LEU A 451 -7.10 0.70 18.19
C LEU A 451 -6.64 -0.13 19.40
N GLN A 452 -7.54 -1.00 19.86
CA GLN A 452 -7.27 -1.89 20.99
C GLN A 452 -6.15 -2.87 20.66
N ASN A 453 -5.23 -3.08 21.62
CA ASN A 453 -4.07 -3.97 21.48
C ASN A 453 -3.20 -3.65 20.26
N TYR A 454 -3.08 -2.38 19.89
CA TYR A 454 -2.10 -1.94 18.90
C TYR A 454 -0.69 -2.27 19.38
N ILE A 455 0.03 -3.01 18.56
CA ILE A 455 1.45 -3.32 18.74
C ILE A 455 2.18 -2.56 17.63
N PRO A 456 2.92 -1.49 17.97
CA PRO A 456 3.74 -0.79 16.99
C PRO A 456 4.67 -1.77 16.29
N ASN A 457 4.70 -1.71 14.96
CA ASN A 457 5.70 -2.44 14.20
C ASN A 457 7.04 -1.71 14.39
N ASN A 458 7.73 -2.03 15.49
CA ASN A 458 9.00 -1.41 15.91
C ASN A 458 10.18 -1.86 15.03
N ASN A 459 9.94 -2.20 13.77
CA ASN A 459 10.98 -2.31 12.76
C ASN A 459 11.55 -0.89 12.58
N VAL A 460 12.52 -0.53 13.41
CA VAL A 460 13.14 0.78 13.44
C VAL A 460 13.89 1.00 12.14
N VAL A 461 13.21 1.62 11.18
CA VAL A 461 13.88 2.22 10.02
C VAL A 461 14.54 3.50 10.53
N LEU A 462 15.83 3.44 10.87
CA LEU A 462 16.62 4.65 11.02
C LEU A 462 16.64 5.34 9.66
N SER A 463 15.96 6.46 9.62
CA SER A 463 15.74 7.24 8.44
C SER A 463 17.07 7.91 8.03
N ASN A 464 17.86 7.29 7.16
CA ASN A 464 19.16 7.82 6.70
C ASN A 464 19.04 9.00 5.70
N ALA A 465 18.11 9.94 5.91
CA ALA A 465 18.06 11.15 5.10
C ALA A 465 18.85 12.29 5.77
N THR A 466 20.16 12.21 5.63
CA THR A 466 21.01 13.41 5.56
C THR A 466 22.10 13.18 4.52
N PHE A 467 21.70 12.74 3.32
CA PHE A 467 22.51 12.95 2.12
C PHE A 467 22.37 14.41 1.69
N SER A 468 23.12 15.28 2.36
CA SER A 468 23.41 16.63 1.89
C SER A 468 24.47 16.53 0.79
N ASN A 469 24.12 16.94 -0.43
CA ASN A 469 25.03 17.19 -1.54
C ASN A 469 25.86 18.48 -1.30
N GLN A 470 26.58 18.57 -0.19
CA GLN A 470 27.60 19.61 0.02
C GLN A 470 28.98 18.99 0.25
N LYS A 471 29.96 19.54 -0.48
CA LYS A 471 31.32 19.03 -0.63
C LYS A 471 32.06 18.95 0.73
N LYS A 472 32.69 17.78 0.94
CA LYS A 472 33.50 17.29 2.09
C LYS A 472 32.70 16.76 3.29
N GLY A 473 32.14 15.56 3.14
CA GLY A 473 31.63 14.77 4.27
C GLY A 473 32.71 14.38 5.28
N LEU A 474 32.26 14.02 6.49
CA LEU A 474 33.12 13.52 7.54
C LEU A 474 33.82 12.24 7.10
N LYS A 475 35.09 12.08 7.48
CA LYS A 475 35.86 10.83 7.25
C LYS A 475 36.33 10.26 8.57
N VAL A 476 36.29 8.94 8.69
CA VAL A 476 36.79 8.20 9.86
C VAL A 476 37.93 7.29 9.45
N TYR A 477 39.06 7.38 10.16
CA TYR A 477 40.22 6.53 9.91
C TYR A 477 40.99 6.21 11.21
N PRO A 478 41.46 4.96 11.40
CA PRO A 478 41.20 3.80 10.56
C PRO A 478 39.74 3.35 10.66
N ASN A 479 39.22 2.74 9.62
CA ASN A 479 37.91 2.07 9.65
C ASN A 479 37.96 0.93 8.62
N PRO A 480 38.08 -0.35 9.03
CA PRO A 480 37.90 -0.86 10.39
C PRO A 480 39.00 -0.44 11.39
N PHE A 481 38.64 -0.29 12.67
CA PHE A 481 39.52 0.14 13.77
C PHE A 481 39.69 -0.93 14.86
N THR A 482 40.69 -0.75 15.73
CA THR A 482 40.96 -1.65 16.87
C THR A 482 40.89 -0.92 18.20
N THR A 483 41.45 0.29 18.32
CA THR A 483 41.47 1.04 19.59
C THR A 483 40.79 2.39 19.44
N GLU A 484 41.25 3.20 18.49
CA GLU A 484 40.74 4.55 18.26
C GLU A 484 40.38 4.82 16.80
N ILE A 485 39.56 5.83 16.59
CA ILE A 485 39.28 6.44 15.28
C ILE A 485 39.61 7.93 15.33
N ALA A 486 40.18 8.46 14.25
CA ALA A 486 40.27 9.88 13.97
C ALA A 486 39.13 10.28 13.02
N ILE A 487 38.61 11.50 13.22
CA ILE A 487 37.47 12.03 12.48
C ILE A 487 37.91 13.32 11.76
N GLU A 488 38.10 13.26 10.44
CA GLU A 488 38.47 14.41 9.63
C GLU A 488 37.24 15.21 9.18
N ASN A 489 37.43 16.52 8.95
CA ASN A 489 36.42 17.49 8.51
C ASN A 489 35.32 17.81 9.55
N LEU A 490 35.57 17.55 10.84
CA LEU A 490 34.77 18.11 11.93
C LEU A 490 34.88 19.64 11.91
N THR A 491 33.74 20.34 11.80
CA THR A 491 33.74 21.82 11.76
C THR A 491 33.92 22.45 13.14
N GLU A 492 33.74 21.69 14.21
CA GLU A 492 33.85 22.16 15.59
C GLU A 492 34.83 21.27 16.37
N ASN A 493 35.66 21.89 17.21
CA ASN A 493 36.66 21.16 18.00
C ASN A 493 36.05 20.26 19.09
N ASN A 494 34.80 20.54 19.50
CA ASN A 494 34.03 19.78 20.48
C ASN A 494 32.65 19.48 19.89
N SER A 495 32.48 18.32 19.25
CA SER A 495 31.18 17.86 18.77
C SER A 495 30.67 16.71 19.62
N ASN A 496 29.41 16.76 20.02
CA ASN A 496 28.76 15.63 20.68
C ASN A 496 28.68 14.44 19.71
N TYR A 497 28.83 13.24 20.26
CA TYR A 497 28.63 12.01 19.52
C TYR A 497 27.75 11.02 20.28
N THR A 498 27.11 10.14 19.53
CA THR A 498 26.49 8.92 20.05
C THR A 498 26.96 7.74 19.22
N ILE A 499 27.16 6.59 19.87
CA ILE A 499 27.40 5.31 19.20
C ILE A 499 26.20 4.43 19.42
N THR A 500 25.65 3.92 18.33
CA THR A 500 24.58 2.92 18.36
C THR A 500 25.03 1.61 17.72
N ASN A 501 24.54 0.48 18.22
CA ASN A 501 24.70 -0.80 17.52
C ASN A 501 23.75 -0.87 16.31
N THR A 502 23.82 -1.97 15.54
CA THR A 502 22.95 -2.19 14.37
C THR A 502 21.47 -2.36 14.71
N LEU A 503 21.12 -2.50 15.99
CA LEU A 503 19.75 -2.55 16.49
C LEU A 503 19.24 -1.17 16.94
N GLY A 504 20.02 -0.10 16.73
CA GLY A 504 19.68 1.26 17.15
C GLY A 504 19.79 1.50 18.65
N GLN A 505 20.27 0.53 19.44
CA GLN A 505 20.50 0.73 20.87
C GLN A 505 21.73 1.62 21.05
N MET A 506 21.57 2.68 21.85
CA MET A 506 22.68 3.53 22.26
C MET A 506 23.63 2.74 23.14
N ILE A 507 24.89 2.65 22.70
CA ILE A 507 25.99 2.00 23.41
C ILE A 507 26.70 3.00 24.30
N GLU A 508 27.02 4.17 23.73
CA GLU A 508 27.60 5.28 24.48
C GLU A 508 27.31 6.63 23.82
N ASN A 509 27.56 7.70 24.57
CA ASN A 509 27.57 9.08 24.06
C ASN A 509 28.67 9.88 24.77
N GLY A 510 29.06 10.99 24.18
CA GLY A 510 30.07 11.86 24.77
C GLY A 510 30.44 13.02 23.86
N GLU A 511 31.59 13.62 24.11
CA GLU A 511 32.17 14.69 23.31
C GLU A 511 33.42 14.20 22.59
N ILE A 512 33.50 14.48 21.28
CA ILE A 512 34.71 14.25 20.50
C ILE A 512 35.75 15.30 20.93
N LYS A 513 36.89 14.84 21.43
CA LYS A 513 38.02 15.69 21.81
C LYS A 513 39.18 15.45 20.86
N ASN A 514 39.81 16.53 20.39
CA ASN A 514 40.95 16.46 19.47
C ASN A 514 40.68 15.63 18.20
N GLN A 515 39.43 15.63 17.72
CA GLN A 515 39.01 14.87 16.52
C GLN A 515 39.27 13.35 16.61
N LYS A 516 39.35 12.80 17.83
CA LYS A 516 39.59 11.37 18.07
C LYS A 516 38.59 10.80 19.07
N LEU A 517 38.30 9.51 18.92
CA LEU A 517 37.53 8.72 19.87
C LEU A 517 38.27 7.42 20.19
N ASN A 518 38.48 7.15 21.49
CA ASN A 518 38.96 5.85 21.96
C ASN A 518 37.75 4.95 22.20
N LEU A 519 37.66 3.90 21.39
CA LEU A 519 36.56 2.94 21.33
C LEU A 519 37.09 1.51 21.54
N GLU A 520 38.17 1.37 22.30
CA GLU A 520 38.81 0.08 22.57
C GLU A 520 37.85 -0.88 23.28
N HIS A 521 37.01 -0.34 24.16
CA HIS A 521 36.05 -1.08 24.98
C HIS A 521 34.88 -1.69 24.17
N LEU A 522 34.66 -1.27 22.92
CA LEU A 522 33.63 -1.86 22.06
C LEU A 522 34.03 -3.28 21.66
N GLN A 523 33.05 -4.18 21.64
CA GLN A 523 33.20 -5.53 21.09
C GLN A 523 33.34 -5.49 19.55
N SER A 524 33.92 -6.53 18.96
CA SER A 524 33.99 -6.67 17.49
C SER A 524 32.59 -6.60 16.87
N GLY A 525 32.40 -5.72 15.89
CA GLY A 525 31.08 -5.46 15.35
C GLY A 525 30.95 -4.20 14.51
N ILE A 526 29.74 -3.98 14.00
CA ILE A 526 29.38 -2.79 13.24
C ILE A 526 28.62 -1.84 14.16
N TYR A 527 29.02 -0.57 14.14
CA TYR A 527 28.39 0.50 14.89
C TYR A 527 28.12 1.69 13.99
N ILE A 528 27.21 2.57 14.42
CA ILE A 528 26.98 3.87 13.80
C ILE A 528 27.45 4.94 14.77
N LEU A 529 28.41 5.76 14.32
CA LEU A 529 28.82 6.99 14.99
C LEU A 529 27.93 8.12 14.47
N ASN A 530 27.07 8.67 15.32
CA ASN A 530 26.31 9.87 15.01
C ASN A 530 27.02 11.08 15.60
N THR A 531 27.16 12.13 14.80
CA THR A 531 27.63 13.45 15.24
C THR A 531 26.57 14.49 14.94
N ASN A 532 26.77 15.72 15.43
CA ASN A 532 25.89 16.84 15.07
C ASN A 532 25.88 17.17 13.56
N GLN A 533 26.85 16.67 12.79
CA GLN A 533 26.96 16.94 11.35
C GLN A 533 26.49 15.77 10.48
N GLN A 534 26.89 14.55 10.82
CA GLN A 534 26.66 13.36 10.01
C GLN A 534 26.73 12.07 10.84
N SER A 535 26.01 11.05 10.38
CA SER A 535 26.14 9.66 10.84
C SER A 535 27.08 8.86 9.94
N ILE A 536 27.97 8.07 10.54
CA ILE A 536 29.00 7.30 9.83
C ILE A 536 29.06 5.87 10.37
N LYS A 537 29.08 4.89 9.47
CA LYS A 537 29.34 3.49 9.83
C LYS A 537 30.80 3.31 10.26
N ILE A 538 31.03 2.75 11.43
CA ILE A 538 32.35 2.35 11.92
C ILE A 538 32.36 0.84 12.20
N VAL A 539 33.50 0.20 11.94
CA VAL A 539 33.66 -1.26 12.07
C VAL A 539 34.78 -1.53 13.06
N LYS A 540 34.45 -2.14 14.20
CA LYS A 540 35.41 -2.61 15.19
C LYS A 540 35.86 -4.01 14.80
N LYS A 541 37.18 -4.20 14.63
CA LYS A 541 37.79 -5.52 14.42
C LYS A 541 37.70 -6.36 15.67
#